data_AF-W4P5H2-F1
#
_entry.id   AF-W4P5H2-F1
#
_cell.length_a   1.000
_cell.length_b   1.000
_cell.length_c   1.000
_cell.angle_alpha   90.00
_cell.angle_beta   90.00
_cell.angle_gamma   90.00
#
_symmetry.space_group_name_H-M   'P 1'
#
loop_
_entity.id
_entity.type
_entity.pdbx_description
1 polymer ?
#
loop_
_entity_poly.entity_id
_entity_poly.type
_entity_poly.pdbx_seq_one_letter_code
_entity_poly.pdbx_strand_id
1 'polypeptide(L)'
;MRPFMLMDKEMNDKTCINGFSVNIQRIAEHKILFSAQHIFVYDTRTRKFDIVASMRKDYERNSPLVIKTVGTQTYLSDLKNICVYDSSDKSFQTIYRGEHIINDACMDSNEIFWLASAEGWYATILKQEKAS
;
A
#
# COMPACT_ATOMS: atom_id res chain seq x y z
N MET A 1 -4.54 8.73 -28.76
CA MET A 1 -3.93 8.28 -27.49
C MET A 1 -4.51 6.91 -27.16
N ARG A 2 -3.69 5.88 -26.91
CA ARG A 2 -4.17 4.60 -26.36
C ARG A 2 -3.66 4.52 -24.93
N PRO A 3 -4.53 4.37 -23.92
CA PRO A 3 -4.10 4.25 -22.54
C PRO A 3 -3.20 3.00 -22.39
N PHE A 4 -2.27 3.07 -21.45
CA PHE A 4 -1.49 1.91 -21.03
C PHE A 4 -2.47 0.84 -20.52
N MET A 5 -2.57 -0.27 -21.23
CA MET A 5 -3.38 -1.41 -20.80
C MET A 5 -2.50 -2.31 -19.94
N LEU A 6 -2.81 -2.44 -18.64
CA LEU A 6 -2.41 -3.66 -17.93
C LEU A 6 -3.00 -4.83 -18.73
N MET A 7 -2.23 -5.90 -18.92
CA MET A 7 -2.50 -6.96 -19.91
C MET A 7 -3.77 -7.80 -19.66
N ASP A 8 -4.66 -7.36 -18.78
CA ASP A 8 -5.95 -7.97 -18.47
C ASP A 8 -7.06 -6.90 -18.54
N LYS A 9 -8.07 -7.16 -19.37
CA LYS A 9 -9.20 -6.25 -19.59
C LYS A 9 -10.03 -6.06 -18.32
N GLU A 10 -10.25 -7.13 -17.55
CA GLU A 10 -11.03 -7.06 -16.31
C GLU A 10 -10.32 -6.17 -15.27
N MET A 11 -8.99 -6.26 -15.25
CA MET A 11 -8.15 -5.45 -14.39
C MET A 11 -8.14 -3.97 -14.78
N ASN A 12 -8.07 -3.68 -16.09
CA ASN A 12 -8.17 -2.32 -16.59
C ASN A 12 -9.53 -1.70 -16.27
N ASP A 13 -10.61 -2.45 -16.38
CA ASP A 13 -11.95 -1.94 -16.05
C ASP A 13 -12.06 -1.57 -14.55
N LYS A 14 -11.35 -2.30 -13.66
CA LYS A 14 -11.26 -1.97 -12.24
C LYS A 14 -10.35 -0.79 -11.90
N THR A 15 -9.39 -0.45 -12.77
CA THR A 15 -8.28 0.46 -12.40
C THR A 15 -8.21 1.73 -13.24
N CYS A 16 -8.58 1.69 -14.52
CA CYS A 16 -8.30 2.76 -15.49
C CYS A 16 -9.46 3.76 -15.72
N ILE A 17 -10.64 3.55 -15.12
CA ILE A 17 -11.85 4.32 -15.45
C ILE A 17 -12.05 5.54 -14.53
N ASN A 18 -11.36 5.62 -13.39
CA ASN A 18 -11.79 6.51 -12.30
C ASN A 18 -10.96 7.80 -12.11
N GLY A 19 -9.97 8.07 -12.95
CA GLY A 19 -9.16 9.31 -12.88
C GLY A 19 -8.25 9.44 -11.64
N PHE A 20 -8.17 8.40 -10.80
CA PHE A 20 -7.29 8.37 -9.63
C PHE A 20 -5.86 7.97 -10.02
N SER A 21 -4.88 8.58 -9.35
CA SER A 21 -3.46 8.23 -9.52
C SER A 21 -3.17 6.83 -9.01
N VAL A 22 -2.22 6.12 -9.61
CA VAL A 22 -1.77 4.81 -9.15
C VAL A 22 -0.33 4.95 -8.64
N ASN A 23 -0.08 4.53 -7.40
CA ASN A 23 1.30 4.47 -6.89
C ASN A 23 1.91 3.12 -7.25
N ILE A 24 3.07 3.12 -7.90
CA ILE A 24 3.72 1.90 -8.39
C ILE A 24 5.10 1.77 -7.73
N GLN A 25 5.36 0.63 -7.10
CA GLN A 25 6.65 0.37 -6.46
C GLN A 25 7.08 -1.08 -6.65
N ARG A 26 8.37 -1.28 -6.95
CA ARG A 26 8.98 -2.61 -6.90
C ARG A 26 9.19 -2.99 -5.43
N ILE A 27 8.52 -4.04 -4.97
CA ILE A 27 8.58 -4.51 -3.57
C ILE A 27 9.45 -5.76 -3.41
N ALA A 28 9.76 -6.47 -4.49
CA ALA A 28 10.79 -7.50 -4.55
C ALA A 28 11.34 -7.60 -5.97
N GLU A 29 12.42 -8.37 -6.18
CA GLU A 29 13.08 -8.50 -7.49
C GLU A 29 12.10 -8.75 -8.65
N HIS A 30 11.11 -9.63 -8.43
CA HIS A 30 10.10 -9.99 -9.43
C HIS A 30 8.67 -9.59 -9.04
N LYS A 31 8.50 -8.69 -8.07
CA LYS A 31 7.17 -8.26 -7.60
C LYS A 31 7.04 -6.74 -7.66
N ILE A 32 6.00 -6.29 -8.35
CA ILE A 32 5.65 -4.87 -8.48
C ILE A 32 4.27 -4.66 -7.86
N LEU A 33 4.19 -3.78 -6.87
CA LEU A 33 2.94 -3.38 -6.23
C LEU A 33 2.35 -2.18 -6.97
N PHE A 34 1.05 -2.26 -7.26
CA PHE A 34 0.23 -1.20 -7.80
C PHE A 34 -0.81 -0.84 -6.75
N SER A 35 -0.71 0.35 -6.17
CA SER A 35 -1.64 0.86 -5.17
C SER A 35 -2.63 1.80 -5.84
N ALA A 36 -3.88 1.33 -5.93
CA ALA A 36 -5.03 2.03 -6.48
C ALA A 36 -6.25 1.69 -5.61
N GLN A 37 -7.47 1.76 -6.14
CA GLN A 37 -8.69 1.35 -5.41
C GLN A 37 -8.71 -0.15 -5.07
N HIS A 38 -7.91 -0.91 -5.79
CA HIS A 38 -7.44 -2.22 -5.38
C HIS A 38 -5.92 -2.17 -5.35
N ILE A 39 -5.32 -2.83 -4.36
CA ILE A 39 -3.88 -3.06 -4.34
C ILE A 39 -3.61 -4.38 -5.05
N PHE A 40 -2.74 -4.31 -6.05
CA PHE A 40 -2.35 -5.44 -6.85
C PHE A 40 -0.87 -5.72 -6.73
N VAL A 41 -0.50 -6.99 -6.77
CA VAL A 41 0.89 -7.41 -6.92
C VAL A 41 1.04 -8.11 -8.26
N TYR A 42 1.87 -7.55 -9.12
CA TYR A 42 2.29 -8.15 -10.38
C TYR A 42 3.55 -8.98 -10.16
N ASP A 43 3.50 -10.25 -10.55
CA ASP A 43 4.66 -11.12 -10.62
C ASP A 43 5.23 -11.12 -12.05
N THR A 44 6.43 -10.57 -12.22
CA THR A 44 7.05 -10.42 -13.54
C THR A 44 7.48 -11.76 -14.17
N ARG A 45 7.66 -12.81 -13.36
CA ARG A 45 8.05 -14.15 -13.82
C ARG A 45 6.84 -14.91 -14.35
N THR A 46 5.73 -14.89 -13.61
CA THR A 46 4.49 -15.60 -14.00
C THR A 46 3.57 -14.75 -14.87
N ARG A 47 3.82 -13.44 -14.95
CA ARG A 47 2.99 -12.43 -15.64
C ARG A 47 1.55 -12.39 -15.12
N LYS A 48 1.36 -12.66 -13.83
CA LYS A 48 0.05 -12.66 -13.17
C LYS A 48 -0.10 -11.50 -12.21
N PHE A 49 -1.33 -11.05 -12.05
CA PHE A 49 -1.75 -10.10 -11.03
C PHE A 49 -2.51 -10.83 -9.92
N ASP A 50 -2.17 -10.52 -8.68
CA ASP A 50 -2.92 -10.91 -7.50
C ASP A 50 -3.54 -9.66 -6.87
N ILE A 51 -4.84 -9.67 -6.57
CA ILE A 51 -5.47 -8.64 -5.73
C ILE A 51 -5.16 -8.99 -4.27
N VAL A 52 -4.50 -8.09 -3.55
CA VAL A 52 -4.10 -8.32 -2.15
C VAL A 52 -4.90 -7.51 -1.15
N ALA A 53 -5.51 -6.41 -1.58
CA ALA A 53 -6.40 -5.60 -0.76
C ALA A 53 -7.35 -4.77 -1.64
N SER A 54 -8.48 -4.37 -1.09
CA SER A 54 -9.49 -3.54 -1.76
C SER A 54 -9.98 -2.39 -0.88
N MET A 55 -10.13 -1.21 -1.48
CA MET A 55 -10.72 -0.05 -0.81
C MET A 55 -12.14 -0.37 -0.33
N ARG A 56 -12.54 0.23 0.80
CA ARG A 56 -13.82 0.02 1.53
C ARG A 56 -13.98 -1.36 2.18
N LYS A 57 -13.06 -2.28 1.94
CA LYS A 57 -12.97 -3.55 2.66
C LYS A 57 -11.76 -3.54 3.61
N ASP A 58 -10.60 -3.20 3.07
CA ASP A 58 -9.32 -3.37 3.76
C ASP A 58 -8.65 -2.02 4.10
N TYR A 59 -8.96 -0.95 3.35
CA TYR A 59 -8.42 0.42 3.51
C TYR A 59 -9.38 1.49 2.95
N GLU A 60 -9.09 2.78 3.17
CA GLU A 60 -10.02 3.90 2.91
C GLU A 60 -9.60 4.82 1.74
N ARG A 61 -8.32 5.16 1.62
CA ARG A 61 -7.78 6.07 0.60
C ARG A 61 -7.85 5.42 -0.78
N ASN A 62 -8.17 6.21 -1.82
CA ASN A 62 -8.20 5.70 -3.20
C ASN A 62 -6.89 5.05 -3.66
N SER A 63 -5.74 5.54 -3.18
CA SER A 63 -4.42 5.00 -3.51
C SER A 63 -3.50 5.19 -2.29
N PRO A 64 -3.42 4.20 -1.38
CA PRO A 64 -2.47 4.24 -0.28
C PRO A 64 -1.04 4.49 -0.77
N LEU A 65 -0.26 5.29 -0.03
CA LEU A 65 1.14 5.58 -0.40
C LEU A 65 2.03 4.51 0.20
N VAL A 66 2.96 3.97 -0.59
CA VAL A 66 3.97 3.05 -0.04
C VAL A 66 4.99 3.86 0.75
N ILE A 67 5.19 3.47 2.01
CA ILE A 67 6.14 4.11 2.93
C ILE A 67 7.51 3.46 2.74
N LYS A 68 7.57 2.14 2.89
CA LYS A 68 8.81 1.35 2.85
C LYS A 68 8.50 -0.13 2.75
N THR A 69 9.41 -0.89 2.16
CA THR A 69 9.42 -2.36 2.21
C THR A 69 10.60 -2.83 3.05
N VAL A 70 10.35 -3.72 4.01
CA VAL A 70 11.35 -4.36 4.87
C VAL A 70 11.10 -5.86 4.86
N GLY A 71 12.05 -6.63 4.34
CA GLY A 71 11.86 -8.08 4.16
C GLY A 71 10.64 -8.38 3.28
N THR A 72 9.68 -9.14 3.81
CA THR A 72 8.43 -9.49 3.11
C THR A 72 7.32 -8.46 3.31
N GLN A 73 7.51 -7.48 4.19
CA GLN A 73 6.50 -6.54 4.63
C GLN A 73 6.61 -5.21 3.87
N THR A 74 5.51 -4.79 3.25
CA THR A 74 5.38 -3.47 2.63
C THR A 74 4.40 -2.64 3.42
N TYR A 75 4.86 -1.52 3.95
CA TYR A 75 4.07 -0.59 4.76
C TYR A 75 3.47 0.50 3.88
N LEU A 76 2.20 0.81 4.10
CA LEU A 76 1.46 1.82 3.33
C LEU A 76 0.74 2.79 4.27
N SER A 77 0.70 4.07 3.92
CA SER A 77 -0.17 5.05 4.57
C SER A 77 -1.53 5.09 3.86
N ASP A 78 -2.58 4.85 4.64
CA ASP A 78 -3.97 4.81 4.21
C ASP A 78 -4.81 5.85 4.95
N LEU A 79 -5.07 7.01 4.35
CA LEU A 79 -5.87 8.11 4.92
C LEU A 79 -5.48 8.49 6.36
N LYS A 80 -5.94 7.78 7.40
CA LYS A 80 -5.58 7.96 8.82
C LYS A 80 -4.82 6.77 9.44
N ASN A 81 -4.64 5.71 8.67
CA ASN A 81 -4.18 4.40 9.08
C ASN A 81 -2.78 4.11 8.51
N ILE A 82 -2.04 3.21 9.16
CA ILE A 82 -0.91 2.50 8.55
C ILE A 82 -1.33 1.06 8.32
N CYS A 83 -1.14 0.59 7.09
CA CYS A 83 -1.39 -0.80 6.71
C CYS A 83 -0.07 -1.50 6.38
N VAL A 84 -0.07 -2.83 6.50
CA VAL A 84 1.03 -3.69 6.08
C VAL A 84 0.50 -4.77 5.15
N TYR A 85 1.19 -4.96 4.03
CA TYR A 85 1.07 -6.14 3.18
C TYR A 85 2.25 -7.06 3.44
N ASP A 86 2.00 -8.30 3.86
CA ASP A 86 3.03 -9.33 4.00
C ASP A 86 2.99 -10.30 2.81
N SER A 87 4.07 -10.32 2.04
CA SER A 87 4.17 -11.17 0.85
C SER A 87 4.40 -12.65 1.14
N SER A 88 4.75 -13.01 2.40
CA SER A 88 4.98 -14.42 2.79
C SER A 88 3.68 -15.23 2.85
N ASP A 89 2.59 -14.61 3.34
CA ASP A 89 1.27 -15.23 3.49
C ASP A 89 0.17 -14.51 2.68
N LYS A 90 0.55 -13.44 1.97
CA LYS A 90 -0.33 -12.55 1.21
C LYS A 90 -1.38 -11.84 2.08
N SER A 91 -1.12 -11.64 3.36
CA SER A 91 -2.02 -10.92 4.26
C SER A 91 -1.92 -9.41 4.07
N PHE A 92 -3.04 -8.72 4.29
CA PHE A 92 -3.11 -7.26 4.36
C PHE A 92 -3.81 -6.87 5.65
N GLN A 93 -3.18 -6.03 6.47
CA GLN A 93 -3.68 -5.68 7.79
C GLN A 93 -3.49 -4.20 8.08
N THR A 94 -4.42 -3.60 8.83
CA THR A 94 -4.21 -2.28 9.43
C THR A 94 -3.51 -2.45 10.77
N ILE A 95 -2.34 -1.83 10.94
CA ILE A 95 -1.51 -1.92 12.16
C ILE A 95 -1.55 -0.64 13.00
N TYR A 96 -2.10 0.45 12.46
CA TYR A 96 -2.32 1.70 13.18
C TYR A 96 -3.58 2.36 12.69
N ARG A 97 -4.35 2.93 13.61
CA ARG A 97 -5.51 3.80 13.34
C ARG A 97 -5.30 5.10 14.08
N GLY A 98 -5.16 6.19 13.33
CA GLY A 98 -5.01 7.53 13.85
C GLY A 98 -6.29 8.36 13.74
N GLU A 99 -6.30 9.49 14.43
CA GLU A 99 -7.41 10.46 14.39
C GLU A 99 -7.29 11.45 13.21
N HIS A 100 -6.05 11.76 12.81
CA HIS A 100 -5.74 12.77 11.80
C HIS A 100 -5.46 12.16 10.42
N ILE A 101 -5.77 12.93 9.37
CA ILE A 101 -5.40 12.56 8.01
C ILE A 101 -3.88 12.67 7.84
N ILE A 102 -3.28 11.57 7.41
CA ILE A 102 -1.88 11.43 7.03
C ILE A 102 -1.73 11.95 5.60
N ASN A 103 -1.04 13.09 5.46
CA ASN A 103 -0.69 13.67 4.18
C ASN A 103 0.58 13.02 3.62
N ASP A 104 1.55 12.75 4.48
CA ASP A 104 2.81 12.07 4.13
C ASP A 104 3.30 11.19 5.29
N ALA A 105 4.10 10.18 4.97
CA ALA A 105 4.66 9.26 5.96
C ALA A 105 6.00 8.68 5.51
N CYS A 106 6.95 8.57 6.44
CA CYS A 106 8.21 7.84 6.23
C CYS A 106 8.51 6.90 7.40
N MET A 107 9.42 5.95 7.20
CA MET A 107 9.87 5.03 8.25
C MET A 107 11.40 5.07 8.36
N ASP A 108 11.91 5.34 9.56
CA ASP A 108 13.34 5.43 9.82
C ASP A 108 14.01 4.04 9.93
N SER A 109 15.28 4.00 10.35
CA SER A 109 16.05 2.77 10.51
C SER A 109 15.67 1.96 11.74
N ASN A 110 14.96 2.56 12.71
CA ASN A 110 14.49 1.93 13.93
C ASN A 110 13.03 1.48 13.82
N GLU A 111 12.48 1.46 12.59
CA GLU A 111 11.09 1.10 12.29
C GLU A 111 10.06 2.04 12.96
N ILE A 112 10.47 3.29 13.23
CA ILE A 112 9.55 4.34 13.71
C ILE A 112 8.92 5.04 12.51
N PHE A 113 7.59 5.21 12.58
CA PHE A 113 6.82 5.92 11.57
C PHE A 113 6.73 7.40 11.92
N TRP A 114 7.14 8.25 10.97
CA TRP A 114 7.01 9.71 11.05
C TRP A 114 5.86 10.12 10.15
N LEU A 115 4.82 10.72 10.73
CA LEU A 115 3.57 11.06 10.04
C LEU A 115 3.40 12.58 9.98
N ALA A 116 3.10 13.09 8.79
CA ALA A 116 2.76 14.49 8.57
C ALA A 116 1.25 14.62 8.31
N SER A 117 0.59 15.52 9.04
CA SER A 117 -0.81 15.92 8.84
C SER A 117 -0.92 17.41 8.54
N ALA A 118 -2.13 17.89 8.24
CA ALA A 118 -2.37 19.33 8.06
C ALA A 118 -2.17 20.13 9.36
N GLU A 119 -2.17 19.46 10.52
CA GLU A 119 -2.04 20.09 11.84
C GLU A 119 -0.59 20.07 12.35
N GLY A 120 0.33 19.38 11.67
CA GLY A 120 1.73 19.28 12.04
C GLY A 120 2.31 17.89 11.82
N TRP A 121 3.52 17.67 12.36
CA TRP A 121 4.23 16.39 12.26
C TRP A 121 4.23 15.71 13.63
N TYR A 122 4.00 14.41 13.67
CA TYR A 122 4.13 13.62 14.89
C TYR A 122 4.76 12.25 14.59
N ALA A 123 5.55 11.77 15.54
CA ALA A 123 6.11 10.42 15.51
C ALA A 123 5.12 9.45 16.17
N THR A 124 4.90 8.29 15.53
CA THR A 124 4.18 7.18 16.15
C THR A 124 5.10 5.96 16.21
N ILE A 125 5.14 5.33 17.38
CA ILE A 125 5.88 4.09 17.59
C ILE A 125 4.88 2.95 17.54
N LEU A 126 4.91 2.17 16.45
CA LEU A 126 4.18 0.92 16.39
C LEU A 126 5.10 -0.18 16.92
N LYS A 127 4.94 -0.54 18.19
CA LYS A 127 5.54 -1.79 18.68
C LYS A 127 4.75 -2.94 18.06
N GLN A 128 5.36 -3.71 17.16
CA GLN A 128 4.87 -5.06 16.91
C GLN A 128 5.05 -5.83 18.22
N GLU A 129 3.97 -6.04 18.98
CA GLU A 129 3.98 -7.06 20.02
C GLU A 129 4.16 -8.40 19.30
N LYS A 130 5.39 -8.92 19.30
CA LYS A 130 5.61 -10.32 18.93
C LYS A 130 4.85 -11.16 19.95
N ALA A 131 3.70 -11.71 19.55
CA ALA A 131 3.08 -12.79 20.27
C ALA A 131 4.14 -13.89 20.44
N SER A 132 4.53 -14.14 21.69
CA SER A 132 5.50 -15.16 22.08
C SER A 132 4.84 -16.53 22.15
#